data_AF-A0A9X7M5I1-F1
#
_entry.id   AF-A0A9X7M5I1-F1
#
_cell.length_a   1.000
_cell.length_b   1.000
_cell.length_c   1.000
_cell.angle_alpha   90.00
_cell.angle_beta   90.00
_cell.angle_gamma   90.00
#
_symmetry.space_group_name_H-M   'P 1'
#
loop_
_entity.id
_entity.type
_entity.pdbx_description
1 polymer ?
#
loop_
_entity_poly.entity_id
_entity_poly.type
_entity_poly.pdbx_seq_one_letter_code
_entity_poly.pdbx_strand_id
1 'polypeptide(L)'
;LVLEQSTEVQPKEIMTDTAGYSDIIFGLFALLGYQFSPRIADIGSSRFWRMDGTADYGDLNTISRHKIRTDLIVRYWEDFMRIAGSLQIGKVNPTQLIQALQRGGKPTMLGRAIGEFGRIFKTQHNLLFITDPAYRRKILTQLNRGESRHSLARALMYGKKGILHQNYREGQEDQLGALGLVVNAIVVWNTRYMEAALDTIQENDVVIDKKDIQRLSPVGHEHINIVGRYSFHLPEEVENGSLRPLIKIEEK
;
A
#
# COMPACT_ATOMS: atom_id res chain seq x y z
N LEU A 1 -8.24 4.66 -8.01
CA LEU A 1 -7.07 4.72 -7.09
C LEU A 1 -5.75 4.22 -7.71
N VAL A 2 -5.60 2.97 -8.18
CA VAL A 2 -4.37 2.59 -8.94
C VAL A 2 -4.44 3.04 -10.41
N LEU A 3 -5.61 2.92 -11.03
CA LEU A 3 -5.84 3.29 -12.43
C LEU A 3 -6.13 4.79 -12.64
N GLU A 4 -6.26 5.57 -11.57
CA GLU A 4 -6.63 6.99 -11.60
C GLU A 4 -5.51 7.89 -11.03
N GLN A 5 -4.28 7.39 -10.95
CA GLN A 5 -3.16 8.19 -10.48
C GLN A 5 -2.62 9.10 -11.59
N SER A 6 -2.29 10.34 -11.23
CA SER A 6 -1.68 11.32 -12.14
C SER A 6 -0.15 11.38 -12.00
N THR A 7 0.47 10.35 -11.42
CA THR A 7 1.91 10.29 -11.19
C THR A 7 2.61 9.61 -12.36
N GLU A 8 3.86 10.02 -12.66
CA GLU A 8 4.70 9.39 -13.70
C GLU A 8 5.15 7.97 -13.32
N VAL A 9 5.03 7.62 -12.03
CA VAL A 9 5.44 6.32 -11.51
C VAL A 9 4.44 5.25 -11.93
N GLN A 10 4.89 4.22 -12.64
CA GLN A 10 4.06 3.06 -12.99
C GLN A 10 4.23 1.95 -11.96
N PRO A 11 3.31 1.78 -10.98
CA PRO A 11 3.41 0.72 -9.99
C PRO A 11 3.24 -0.63 -10.68
N LYS A 12 4.16 -1.56 -10.42
CA LYS A 12 4.05 -2.95 -10.90
C LYS A 12 3.43 -3.88 -9.86
N GLU A 13 3.50 -3.49 -8.58
CA GLU A 13 3.06 -4.29 -7.45
C GLU A 13 2.25 -3.42 -6.49
N ILE A 14 1.12 -3.98 -6.03
CA ILE A 14 0.18 -3.33 -5.13
C ILE A 14 0.08 -4.17 -3.86
N MET A 15 0.36 -3.54 -2.72
CA MET A 15 0.31 -4.16 -1.40
C MET A 15 -0.82 -3.53 -0.60
N THR A 16 -1.67 -4.37 -0.02
CA THR A 16 -2.82 -3.94 0.80
C THR A 16 -2.90 -4.76 2.07
N ASP A 17 -3.66 -4.26 3.04
CA ASP A 17 -3.97 -5.06 4.22
C ASP A 17 -4.96 -6.20 3.86
N THR A 18 -5.14 -7.10 4.83
CA THR A 18 -5.95 -8.32 4.78
C THR A 18 -7.43 -8.01 4.45
N ALA A 19 -7.90 -6.79 4.75
CA ALA A 19 -9.27 -6.38 4.49
C ALA A 19 -9.50 -6.19 2.98
N GLY A 20 -10.16 -7.17 2.36
CA GLY A 20 -10.68 -7.04 0.99
C GLY A 20 -10.01 -7.90 -0.08
N TYR A 21 -9.08 -8.80 0.24
CA TYR A 21 -8.56 -9.71 -0.79
C TYR A 21 -9.63 -10.77 -1.14
N SER A 22 -10.04 -10.80 -2.40
CA SER A 22 -10.93 -11.82 -2.95
C SER A 22 -10.28 -12.44 -4.18
N ASP A 23 -10.71 -13.65 -4.53
CA ASP A 23 -10.22 -14.30 -5.76
C ASP A 23 -10.48 -13.41 -6.99
N ILE A 24 -11.60 -12.66 -7.01
CA ILE A 24 -11.91 -11.70 -8.08
C ILE A 24 -10.88 -10.58 -8.16
N ILE A 25 -10.46 -10.02 -7.03
CA ILE A 25 -9.49 -8.94 -6.98
C ILE A 25 -8.11 -9.40 -7.48
N PHE A 26 -7.65 -10.59 -7.07
CA PHE A 26 -6.45 -11.19 -7.66
C PHE A 26 -6.56 -11.33 -9.18
N GLY A 27 -7.72 -11.78 -9.67
CA GLY A 27 -7.97 -11.91 -11.10
C GLY A 27 -7.92 -10.57 -11.84
N LEU A 28 -8.57 -9.53 -11.30
CA LEU A 28 -8.57 -8.20 -11.91
C LEU A 28 -7.18 -7.56 -11.95
N PHE A 29 -6.40 -7.63 -10.87
CA PHE A 29 -5.04 -7.10 -10.88
C PHE A 29 -4.15 -7.83 -11.88
N ALA A 30 -4.24 -9.16 -11.93
CA ALA A 30 -3.50 -9.96 -12.89
C ALA A 30 -3.87 -9.63 -14.35
N LEU A 31 -5.16 -9.45 -14.65
CA LEU A 31 -5.63 -9.04 -15.98
C LEU A 31 -5.07 -7.67 -16.42
N LEU A 32 -4.84 -6.79 -15.46
CA LEU A 32 -4.28 -5.46 -15.70
C LEU A 32 -2.74 -5.45 -15.70
N GLY A 33 -2.09 -6.60 -15.49
CA GLY A 33 -0.64 -6.72 -15.45
C GLY A 33 0.01 -6.29 -14.14
N TYR A 34 -0.77 -6.16 -13.06
CA TYR A 34 -0.27 -5.82 -11.74
C TYR A 34 -0.10 -7.06 -10.87
N GLN A 35 0.97 -7.09 -10.08
CA GLN A 35 1.13 -8.04 -9.00
C GLN A 35 0.37 -7.56 -7.76
N PHE A 36 -0.61 -8.33 -7.31
CA PHE A 36 -1.33 -8.07 -6.07
C PHE A 36 -0.71 -8.87 -4.92
N SER A 37 -0.22 -8.16 -3.90
CA SER A 37 0.57 -8.70 -2.80
C SER A 37 -0.02 -8.30 -1.44
N PRO A 38 -1.22 -8.77 -1.08
CA PRO A 38 -1.83 -8.44 0.20
C PRO A 38 -1.04 -9.05 1.36
N ARG A 39 -1.11 -8.43 2.54
CA ARG A 39 -0.68 -9.10 3.78
C ARG A 39 -1.68 -10.20 4.13
N ILE A 40 -1.15 -11.37 4.44
CA ILE A 40 -1.94 -12.51 4.90
C ILE A 40 -1.83 -12.59 6.42
N ALA A 41 -2.93 -12.32 7.12
CA ALA A 41 -3.00 -12.46 8.58
C ALA A 41 -3.03 -13.93 9.02
N ASP A 42 -3.80 -14.76 8.32
CA ASP A 42 -3.91 -16.20 8.57
C ASP A 42 -3.65 -17.00 7.29
N ILE A 43 -2.40 -17.47 7.16
CA ILE A 43 -2.00 -18.32 6.03
C ILE A 43 -2.47 -19.77 6.22
N GLY A 44 -2.74 -20.20 7.45
CA GLY A 44 -3.10 -21.60 7.77
C GLY A 44 -4.45 -22.00 7.20
N SER A 45 -5.39 -21.05 7.11
CA SER A 45 -6.71 -21.27 6.49
C SER A 45 -6.73 -21.08 4.97
N SER A 46 -5.60 -20.74 4.35
CA SER A 46 -5.53 -20.49 2.92
C SER A 46 -5.72 -21.76 2.09
N ARG A 47 -6.51 -21.64 1.02
CA ARG A 47 -6.73 -22.72 0.05
C ARG A 47 -5.72 -22.63 -1.08
N PHE A 48 -5.13 -23.77 -1.42
CA PHE A 48 -4.23 -23.92 -2.58
C PHE A 48 -4.97 -24.64 -3.70
N TRP A 49 -4.81 -24.12 -4.91
CA TRP A 49 -5.54 -24.59 -6.07
C TRP A 49 -4.59 -25.19 -7.10
N ARG A 50 -4.98 -26.33 -7.67
CA ARG A 50 -4.27 -27.02 -8.74
C ARG A 50 -4.93 -26.78 -10.10
N MET A 51 -4.10 -26.68 -11.13
CA MET A 51 -4.56 -26.56 -12.52
C MET A 51 -5.02 -27.91 -13.06
N ASP A 52 -4.22 -28.95 -12.83
CA ASP A 52 -4.56 -30.31 -13.17
C ASP A 52 -4.91 -31.10 -11.90
N GLY A 53 -6.04 -31.80 -11.93
CA GLY A 53 -6.47 -32.65 -10.82
C GLY A 53 -5.64 -33.94 -10.73
N THR A 54 -5.12 -34.41 -11.86
CA THR A 54 -4.41 -35.70 -11.96
C THR A 54 -2.90 -35.60 -11.82
N ALA A 55 -2.34 -34.40 -11.89
CA ALA A 55 -0.91 -34.19 -11.71
C ALA A 55 -0.47 -34.42 -10.26
N ASP A 56 0.76 -34.92 -10.12
CA ASP A 56 1.45 -35.05 -8.84
C ASP A 56 2.17 -33.74 -8.50
N TYR A 57 1.78 -33.12 -7.38
CA TYR A 57 2.39 -31.90 -6.85
C TYR A 57 3.34 -32.19 -5.66
N GLY A 58 3.74 -33.46 -5.46
CA GLY A 58 4.61 -33.90 -4.38
C GLY A 58 4.03 -33.61 -3.00
N ASP A 59 4.82 -33.04 -2.12
CA ASP A 59 4.44 -32.71 -0.74
C ASP A 59 3.21 -31.78 -0.65
N LEU A 60 2.96 -30.99 -1.71
CA LEU A 60 1.83 -30.06 -1.78
C LEU A 60 0.49 -30.76 -2.06
N ASN A 61 0.48 -32.06 -2.39
CA ASN A 61 -0.75 -32.79 -2.67
C ASN A 61 -1.77 -32.72 -1.51
N THR A 62 -1.27 -32.73 -0.27
CA THR A 62 -2.09 -32.73 0.93
C THR A 62 -2.88 -31.43 1.12
N ILE A 63 -2.30 -30.30 0.70
CA ILE A 63 -2.86 -28.95 0.87
C ILE A 63 -3.56 -28.41 -0.39
N SER A 64 -3.26 -28.95 -1.57
CA SER A 64 -3.79 -28.48 -2.86
C SER A 64 -5.03 -29.28 -3.33
N ARG A 65 -6.03 -29.45 -2.45
CA ARG A 65 -7.19 -30.33 -2.73
C ARG A 65 -8.21 -29.77 -3.73
N HIS A 66 -8.07 -28.52 -4.14
CA HIS A 66 -9.06 -27.83 -4.96
C HIS A 66 -8.57 -27.66 -6.41
N LYS A 67 -9.44 -27.92 -7.40
CA LYS A 67 -9.12 -27.75 -8.82
C LYS A 67 -9.71 -26.46 -9.38
N ILE A 68 -8.93 -25.76 -10.19
CA ILE A 68 -9.36 -24.56 -10.92
C ILE A 68 -10.22 -24.98 -12.11
N ARG A 69 -11.34 -24.28 -12.32
CA ARG A 69 -12.20 -24.50 -13.49
C ARG A 69 -11.69 -23.71 -14.69
N THR A 70 -10.70 -24.27 -15.38
CA THR A 70 -10.05 -23.65 -16.54
C THR A 70 -11.00 -23.48 -17.73
N ASP A 71 -12.00 -24.35 -17.86
CA ASP A 71 -13.07 -24.24 -18.86
C ASP A 71 -13.84 -22.92 -18.74
N LEU A 72 -14.06 -22.45 -17.50
CA LEU A 72 -14.76 -21.20 -17.24
C LEU A 72 -13.90 -19.99 -17.60
N ILE A 73 -12.59 -20.07 -17.38
CA ILE A 73 -11.62 -19.04 -17.77
C ILE A 73 -11.61 -18.89 -19.30
N VAL A 74 -11.47 -20.01 -20.02
CA VAL A 74 -11.43 -20.02 -21.49
C VAL A 74 -12.73 -19.49 -22.08
N ARG A 75 -13.88 -19.93 -21.55
CA ARG A 75 -15.21 -19.50 -22.03
C ARG A 75 -15.42 -17.98 -21.97
N TYR A 76 -14.90 -17.32 -20.93
CA TYR A 76 -15.11 -15.90 -20.68
C TYR A 76 -13.87 -15.03 -21.01
N TRP A 77 -12.88 -15.59 -21.72
CA TRP A 77 -11.61 -14.90 -21.99
C TRP A 77 -11.79 -13.57 -22.73
N GLU A 78 -12.65 -13.54 -23.75
CA GLU A 78 -12.97 -12.31 -24.48
C GLU A 78 -13.57 -11.23 -23.55
N ASP A 79 -14.43 -11.62 -22.61
CA ASP A 79 -15.00 -10.69 -21.65
C ASP A 79 -13.97 -10.18 -20.64
N PHE A 80 -12.95 -10.98 -20.30
CA PHE A 80 -11.83 -10.54 -19.47
C PHE A 80 -11.05 -9.43 -20.18
N MET A 81 -10.76 -9.60 -21.47
CA MET A 81 -10.04 -8.61 -22.26
C MET A 81 -10.85 -7.31 -22.40
N ARG A 82 -12.17 -7.41 -22.62
CA ARG A 82 -13.06 -6.25 -22.63
C ARG A 82 -13.09 -5.49 -21.31
N ILE A 83 -13.11 -6.21 -20.18
CA ILE A 83 -13.04 -5.61 -18.85
C ILE A 83 -11.70 -4.90 -18.66
N ALA A 84 -10.59 -5.57 -18.95
CA ALA A 84 -9.26 -5.02 -18.80
C ALA A 84 -9.08 -3.75 -19.64
N GLY A 85 -9.48 -3.78 -20.91
CA GLY A 85 -9.44 -2.61 -21.79
C GLY A 85 -10.36 -1.48 -21.33
N SER A 86 -11.57 -1.78 -20.86
CA SER A 86 -12.50 -0.77 -20.35
C SER A 86 -11.97 -0.08 -19.10
N LEU A 87 -11.29 -0.82 -18.22
CA LEU A 87 -10.62 -0.29 -17.03
C LEU A 87 -9.39 0.56 -17.41
N GLN A 88 -8.55 0.09 -18.32
CA GLN A 88 -7.36 0.82 -18.76
C GLN A 88 -7.69 2.14 -19.45
N ILE A 89 -8.78 2.19 -20.22
CA ILE A 89 -9.24 3.40 -20.92
C ILE A 89 -10.13 4.28 -20.01
N GLY A 90 -10.39 3.86 -18.77
CA GLY A 90 -11.19 4.63 -17.82
C GLY A 90 -12.68 4.73 -18.16
N LYS A 91 -13.20 3.85 -19.03
CA LYS A 91 -14.63 3.83 -19.41
C LYS A 91 -15.55 3.34 -18.29
N VAL A 92 -15.00 2.56 -17.35
CA VAL A 92 -15.75 1.98 -16.24
C VAL A 92 -15.04 2.26 -14.93
N ASN A 93 -15.80 2.71 -13.92
CA ASN A 93 -15.26 2.89 -12.58
C ASN A 93 -14.96 1.52 -11.92
N PRO A 94 -13.75 1.29 -11.37
CA PRO A 94 -13.37 0.00 -10.78
C PRO A 94 -14.29 -0.47 -9.64
N THR A 95 -14.75 0.45 -8.79
CA THR A 95 -15.62 0.11 -7.65
C THR A 95 -16.98 -0.36 -8.14
N GLN A 96 -17.56 0.33 -9.12
CA GLN A 96 -18.83 -0.06 -9.73
C GLN A 96 -18.71 -1.41 -10.46
N LEU A 97 -17.59 -1.66 -11.14
CA LEU A 97 -17.33 -2.95 -11.78
C LEU A 97 -17.32 -4.09 -10.76
N ILE A 98 -16.59 -3.94 -9.66
CA ILE A 98 -16.52 -4.98 -8.62
C ILE A 98 -17.93 -5.26 -8.06
N GLN A 99 -18.73 -4.22 -7.82
CA GLN A 99 -20.13 -4.38 -7.40
C GLN A 99 -20.97 -5.10 -8.47
N ALA A 100 -20.80 -4.76 -9.75
CA ALA A 100 -21.51 -5.41 -10.85
C ALA A 100 -21.13 -6.91 -11.01
N LEU A 101 -19.88 -7.26 -10.71
CA LEU A 101 -19.39 -8.64 -10.67
C LEU A 101 -19.91 -9.41 -9.44
N GLN A 102 -20.42 -8.72 -8.41
CA GLN A 102 -20.92 -9.28 -7.16
C GLN A 102 -22.36 -8.81 -6.87
N ARG A 103 -23.35 -9.42 -7.53
CA ARG A 103 -24.77 -9.09 -7.29
C ARG A 103 -25.23 -9.61 -5.91
N GLY A 104 -25.55 -8.71 -4.99
CA GLY A 104 -26.02 -9.06 -3.64
C GLY A 104 -25.02 -9.89 -2.84
N GLY A 105 -23.72 -9.61 -3.02
CA GLY A 105 -22.63 -10.36 -2.36
C GLY A 105 -22.30 -11.72 -2.99
N LYS A 106 -23.02 -12.14 -4.03
CA LYS A 106 -22.74 -13.37 -4.78
C LYS A 106 -22.09 -13.06 -6.12
N PRO A 107 -20.98 -13.73 -6.47
CA PRO A 107 -20.35 -13.56 -7.77
C PRO A 107 -21.29 -13.95 -8.92
N THR A 108 -21.39 -13.08 -9.93
CA THR A 108 -22.01 -13.37 -11.25
C THR A 108 -21.21 -14.47 -11.98
N MET A 109 -21.69 -14.99 -13.10
CA MET A 109 -20.91 -15.98 -13.86
C MET A 109 -19.55 -15.45 -14.31
N LEU A 110 -19.51 -14.20 -14.79
CA LEU A 110 -18.26 -13.51 -15.13
C LEU A 110 -17.40 -13.26 -13.89
N GLY A 111 -17.99 -12.84 -12.77
CA GLY A 111 -17.28 -12.71 -11.49
C GLY A 111 -16.69 -14.03 -11.00
N ARG A 112 -17.40 -15.15 -11.17
CA ARG A 112 -16.88 -16.49 -10.86
C ARG A 112 -15.72 -16.85 -11.78
N ALA A 113 -15.83 -16.57 -13.07
CA ALA A 113 -14.76 -16.83 -14.04
C ALA A 113 -13.48 -16.06 -13.69
N ILE A 114 -13.60 -14.75 -13.40
CA ILE A 114 -12.48 -13.92 -12.94
C ILE A 114 -11.93 -14.45 -11.62
N GLY A 115 -12.79 -14.93 -10.71
CA GLY A 115 -12.38 -15.60 -9.49
C GLY A 115 -11.56 -16.88 -9.74
N GLU A 116 -11.97 -17.75 -10.68
CA GLU A 116 -11.18 -18.93 -11.06
C GLU A 116 -9.79 -18.52 -11.58
N PHE A 117 -9.73 -17.46 -12.40
CA PHE A 117 -8.46 -16.91 -12.88
C PHE A 117 -7.60 -16.37 -11.73
N GLY A 118 -8.19 -15.60 -10.81
CA GLY A 118 -7.46 -15.05 -9.67
C GLY A 118 -6.99 -16.07 -8.65
N ARG A 119 -7.61 -17.26 -8.56
CA ARG A 119 -7.10 -18.37 -7.73
C ARG A 119 -5.71 -18.84 -8.14
N ILE A 120 -5.35 -18.70 -9.41
CA ILE A 120 -3.99 -19.00 -9.91
C ILE A 120 -2.99 -18.07 -9.19
N PHE A 121 -3.19 -16.76 -9.34
CA PHE A 121 -2.29 -15.74 -8.79
C PHE A 121 -2.30 -15.72 -7.26
N LYS A 122 -3.46 -15.96 -6.65
CA LYS A 122 -3.56 -16.12 -5.20
C LYS A 122 -2.78 -17.33 -4.69
N THR A 123 -2.86 -18.47 -5.38
CA THR A 123 -2.07 -19.66 -5.02
C THR A 123 -0.58 -19.37 -5.16
N GLN A 124 -0.14 -18.74 -6.25
CA GLN A 124 1.25 -18.33 -6.45
C GLN A 124 1.73 -17.35 -5.37
N HIS A 125 0.94 -16.33 -5.05
CA HIS A 125 1.22 -15.38 -3.99
C HIS A 125 1.37 -16.06 -2.63
N ASN A 126 0.44 -16.95 -2.28
CA ASN A 126 0.48 -17.69 -1.00
C ASN A 126 1.74 -18.56 -0.89
N LEU A 127 2.10 -19.27 -1.96
CA LEU A 127 3.32 -20.08 -1.99
C LEU A 127 4.56 -19.20 -1.79
N LEU A 128 4.67 -18.10 -2.54
CA LEU A 128 5.79 -17.16 -2.40
C LEU A 128 5.84 -16.54 -1.00
N PHE A 129 4.69 -16.18 -0.43
CA PHE A 129 4.59 -15.62 0.93
C PHE A 129 5.08 -16.58 2.01
N ILE A 130 4.86 -17.89 1.82
CA ILE A 130 5.35 -18.94 2.72
C ILE A 130 6.85 -19.16 2.56
N THR A 131 7.33 -19.26 1.32
CA THR A 131 8.69 -19.71 1.03
C THR A 131 9.74 -18.59 1.08
N ASP A 132 9.35 -17.33 0.89
CA ASP A 132 10.27 -16.20 0.82
C ASP A 132 10.07 -15.20 1.99
N PRO A 133 10.94 -15.24 3.01
CA PRO A 133 10.92 -14.27 4.11
C PRO A 133 11.25 -12.83 3.69
N ALA A 134 12.01 -12.62 2.61
CA ALA A 134 12.31 -11.29 2.10
C ALA A 134 11.06 -10.67 1.45
N TYR A 135 10.33 -11.44 0.65
CA TYR A 135 9.05 -11.03 0.08
C TYR A 135 8.04 -10.65 1.18
N ARG A 136 7.89 -11.49 2.22
CA ARG A 136 7.01 -11.19 3.36
C ARG A 136 7.40 -9.90 4.09
N ARG A 137 8.70 -9.72 4.36
CA ARG A 137 9.21 -8.48 5.00
C ARG A 137 8.93 -7.26 4.15
N LYS A 138 9.12 -7.34 2.83
CA LYS A 138 8.82 -6.24 1.90
C LYS A 138 7.36 -5.79 2.01
N ILE A 139 6.42 -6.73 2.04
CA ILE A 139 4.98 -6.43 2.22
C ILE A 139 4.73 -5.71 3.55
N LEU A 140 5.26 -6.24 4.65
CA LEU A 140 5.11 -5.64 5.97
C LEU A 140 5.72 -4.23 6.04
N THR A 141 6.90 -4.01 5.48
CA THR A 141 7.54 -2.69 5.44
C THR A 141 6.68 -1.67 4.71
N GLN A 142 6.08 -2.03 3.57
CA GLN A 142 5.20 -1.11 2.84
C GLN A 142 3.93 -0.77 3.62
N LEU A 143 3.33 -1.76 4.28
CA LEU A 143 2.15 -1.51 5.13
C LEU A 143 2.48 -0.63 6.33
N ASN A 144 3.60 -0.89 7.00
CA ASN A 144 4.07 -0.08 8.11
C ASN A 144 4.28 1.38 7.69
N ARG A 145 4.79 1.65 6.47
CA ARG A 145 4.92 3.02 5.95
C ARG A 145 3.56 3.72 5.84
N GLY A 146 2.55 3.02 5.32
CA GLY A 146 1.18 3.53 5.26
C GLY A 146 0.63 3.84 6.66
N GLU A 147 0.81 2.91 7.60
CA GLU A 147 0.38 3.08 8.99
C GLU A 147 1.08 4.24 9.70
N SER A 148 2.40 4.40 9.51
CA SER A 148 3.15 5.53 10.07
C SER A 148 2.66 6.87 9.52
N ARG A 149 2.37 6.95 8.22
CA ARG A 149 1.75 8.15 7.62
C ARG A 149 0.37 8.42 8.22
N HIS A 150 -0.45 7.38 8.42
CA HIS A 150 -1.75 7.52 9.09
C HIS A 150 -1.60 7.94 10.56
N SER A 151 -0.56 7.47 11.25
CA SER A 151 -0.24 7.90 12.62
C SER A 151 0.06 9.39 12.68
N LEU A 152 0.92 9.89 11.79
CA LEU A 152 1.21 11.32 11.65
C LEU A 152 -0.07 12.12 11.36
N ALA A 153 -0.87 11.68 10.40
CA ALA A 153 -2.12 12.33 10.06
C ALA A 153 -3.09 12.43 11.27
N ARG A 154 -3.19 11.36 12.06
CA ARG A 154 -3.99 11.35 13.30
C ARG A 154 -3.44 12.28 14.37
N ALA A 155 -2.11 12.34 14.53
CA ALA A 155 -1.47 13.24 15.47
C ALA A 155 -1.77 14.71 15.14
N LEU A 156 -1.72 15.07 13.85
CA LEU A 156 -2.04 16.43 13.37
C LEU A 156 -3.51 16.80 13.52
N MET A 157 -4.43 15.84 13.40
CA MET A 157 -5.87 16.03 13.66
C MET A 157 -6.20 16.07 15.17
N TYR A 158 -5.37 16.79 15.94
CA TYR A 158 -5.57 16.98 17.38
C TYR A 158 -6.89 17.73 17.68
N GLY A 159 -7.63 17.28 18.69
CA GLY A 159 -8.89 17.90 19.14
C GLY A 159 -10.20 17.22 18.69
N LYS A 160 -10.17 16.26 17.75
CA LYS A 160 -11.37 15.50 17.30
C LYS A 160 -11.20 13.97 17.30
N LYS A 161 -10.22 13.42 18.04
CA LYS A 161 -9.87 11.98 18.02
C LYS A 161 -9.63 11.40 16.60
N GLY A 162 -9.20 12.22 15.64
CA GLY A 162 -9.05 11.80 14.24
C GLY A 162 -10.36 11.55 13.48
N ILE A 163 -11.51 12.06 13.97
CA ILE A 163 -12.82 11.90 13.34
C ILE A 163 -13.16 13.14 12.50
N LEU A 164 -13.48 12.92 11.21
CA LEU A 164 -13.99 13.94 10.29
C LEU A 164 -15.43 14.33 10.71
N HIS A 165 -15.59 15.53 11.25
CA HIS A 165 -16.89 16.11 11.61
C HIS A 165 -17.36 17.11 10.55
N GLN A 166 -17.43 16.70 9.28
CA GLN A 166 -18.08 17.49 8.24
C GLN A 166 -19.10 16.62 7.52
N ASN A 167 -20.35 17.09 7.45
CA ASN A 167 -21.47 16.35 6.87
C ASN A 167 -21.52 16.45 5.32
N TYR A 168 -20.72 17.36 4.72
CA TYR A 168 -20.68 17.60 3.28
C TYR A 168 -19.35 17.14 2.67
N ARG A 169 -19.42 16.55 1.47
CA ARG A 169 -18.29 15.97 0.74
C ARG A 169 -17.17 16.98 0.46
N GLU A 170 -17.54 18.20 0.05
CA GLU A 170 -16.59 19.27 -0.26
C GLU A 170 -15.80 19.71 0.98
N GLY A 171 -16.47 19.88 2.12
CA GLY A 171 -15.79 20.19 3.39
C GLY A 171 -14.91 19.04 3.93
N GLN A 172 -15.19 17.79 3.56
CA GLN A 172 -14.29 16.66 3.84
C GLN A 172 -13.07 16.66 2.91
N GLU A 173 -13.27 16.96 1.63
CA GLU A 173 -12.19 17.07 0.63
C GLU A 173 -11.21 18.20 0.98
N ASP A 174 -11.70 19.38 1.38
CA ASP A 174 -10.87 20.50 1.83
C ASP A 174 -10.04 20.16 3.07
N GLN A 175 -10.67 19.53 4.07
CA GLN A 175 -10.00 19.13 5.29
C GLN A 175 -8.92 18.06 5.02
N LEU A 176 -9.21 17.10 4.13
CA LEU A 176 -8.24 16.08 3.71
C LEU A 176 -7.11 16.69 2.86
N GLY A 177 -7.41 17.67 2.02
CA GLY A 177 -6.42 18.40 1.22
C GLY A 177 -5.46 19.18 2.10
N ALA A 178 -5.98 19.98 3.04
CA ALA A 178 -5.18 20.74 4.00
C ALA A 178 -4.33 19.81 4.89
N LEU A 179 -4.91 18.73 5.41
CA LEU A 179 -4.16 17.72 6.16
C LEU A 179 -3.06 17.09 5.32
N GLY A 180 -3.36 16.72 4.07
CA GLY A 180 -2.40 16.17 3.14
C GLY A 180 -1.22 17.11 2.88
N LEU A 181 -1.49 18.41 2.73
CA LEU A 181 -0.47 19.44 2.56
C LEU A 181 0.45 19.52 3.78
N VAL A 182 -0.10 19.58 5.00
CA VAL A 182 0.71 19.64 6.24
C VAL A 182 1.53 18.37 6.43
N VAL A 183 0.95 17.18 6.20
CA VAL A 183 1.66 15.90 6.25
C VAL A 183 2.84 15.91 5.27
N ASN A 184 2.62 16.35 4.03
CA ASN A 184 3.68 16.40 3.03
C ASN A 184 4.76 17.44 3.38
N ALA A 185 4.39 18.60 3.91
CA ALA A 185 5.34 19.62 4.36
C ALA A 185 6.25 19.08 5.47
N ILE A 186 5.68 18.36 6.44
CA ILE A 186 6.44 17.67 7.50
C ILE A 186 7.39 16.62 6.91
N VAL A 187 6.91 15.81 5.97
CA VAL A 187 7.75 14.79 5.31
C VAL A 187 8.93 15.42 4.58
N VAL A 188 8.72 16.53 3.86
CA VAL A 188 9.80 17.25 3.17
C VAL A 188 10.78 17.84 4.19
N TRP A 189 10.28 18.48 5.24
CA TRP A 189 11.09 19.03 6.32
C TRP A 189 11.95 17.93 6.96
N ASN A 190 11.35 16.81 7.36
CA ASN A 190 12.06 15.68 7.97
C ASN A 190 13.12 15.13 7.02
N THR A 191 12.79 14.93 5.73
CA THR A 191 13.74 14.42 4.74
C THR A 191 14.99 15.30 4.66
N ARG A 192 14.81 16.62 4.63
CA ARG A 192 15.93 17.57 4.55
C ARG A 192 16.79 17.59 5.82
N TYR A 193 16.16 17.57 7.00
CA TYR A 193 16.90 17.54 8.27
C TYR A 193 17.55 16.20 8.55
N MET A 194 16.97 15.09 8.07
CA MET A 194 17.60 13.77 8.16
C MET A 194 18.85 13.69 7.30
N GLU A 195 18.84 14.25 6.10
CA GLU A 195 20.04 14.37 5.26
C GLU A 195 21.13 15.19 5.97
N ALA A 196 20.79 16.38 6.48
CA ALA A 196 21.74 17.20 7.24
C ALA A 196 22.29 16.48 8.48
N ALA A 197 21.47 15.70 9.18
CA ALA A 197 21.90 14.90 10.33
C ALA A 197 22.85 13.78 9.91
N LEU A 198 22.60 13.09 8.79
CA LEU A 198 23.51 12.09 8.25
C LEU A 198 24.86 12.71 7.88
N ASP A 199 24.85 13.87 7.23
CA ASP A 199 26.06 14.62 6.87
C ASP A 199 26.88 14.96 8.12
N THR A 200 26.22 15.52 9.16
CA THR A 200 26.88 15.82 10.43
C THR A 200 27.44 14.56 11.11
N ILE A 201 26.71 13.44 11.14
CA ILE A 201 27.21 12.18 11.73
C ILE A 201 28.46 11.69 10.99
N GLN A 202 28.46 11.79 9.65
CA GLN A 202 29.59 11.39 8.83
C GLN A 202 30.80 12.32 9.01
N GLU A 203 30.59 13.62 9.20
CA GLU A 203 31.65 14.60 9.53
C GLU A 203 32.29 14.35 10.90
N ASN A 204 31.58 13.69 11.82
CA ASN A 204 32.10 13.28 13.13
C ASN A 204 32.75 11.88 13.11
N ASP A 205 33.16 11.39 11.93
CA ASP A 205 33.83 10.10 11.70
C ASP A 205 33.06 8.85 12.21
N VAL A 206 31.73 8.97 12.38
CA VAL A 206 30.88 7.83 12.74
C VAL A 206 30.50 7.06 11.48
N VAL A 207 30.85 5.78 11.42
CA VAL A 207 30.52 4.91 10.28
C VAL A 207 29.04 4.55 10.28
N ILE A 208 28.33 4.90 9.21
CA ILE A 208 26.91 4.59 9.00
C ILE A 208 26.77 3.43 8.01
N ASP A 209 26.08 2.35 8.39
CA ASP A 209 25.73 1.28 7.45
C ASP A 209 24.66 1.80 6.46
N LYS A 210 24.93 1.66 5.15
CA LYS A 210 23.98 1.98 4.08
C LYS A 210 22.64 1.25 4.23
N LYS A 211 22.63 0.07 4.86
CA LYS A 211 21.40 -0.68 5.15
C LYS A 211 20.51 0.01 6.17
N ASP A 212 21.07 0.82 7.07
CA ASP A 212 20.29 1.56 8.05
C ASP A 212 19.67 2.81 7.44
N ILE A 213 20.39 3.49 6.53
CA ILE A 213 19.85 4.59 5.73
C ILE A 213 18.62 4.13 4.92
N GLN A 214 18.66 2.92 4.34
CA GLN A 214 17.52 2.36 3.60
C GLN A 214 16.26 2.12 4.44
N ARG A 215 16.38 2.07 5.77
CA ARG A 215 15.29 1.83 6.72
C ARG A 215 14.69 3.12 7.27
N LEU A 216 15.32 4.27 7.01
CA LEU A 216 14.85 5.56 7.47
C LEU A 216 13.46 5.89 6.91
N SER A 217 12.68 6.62 7.72
CA SER A 217 11.32 7.03 7.38
C SER A 217 11.09 8.50 7.79
N PRO A 218 10.75 9.39 6.85
CA PRO A 218 10.62 10.83 7.11
C PRO A 218 9.27 11.22 7.75
N VAL A 219 8.59 10.29 8.41
CA VAL A 219 7.25 10.50 8.99
C VAL A 219 7.26 10.64 10.51
N GLY A 220 8.44 10.58 11.14
CA GLY A 220 8.60 10.83 12.57
C GLY A 220 8.12 12.23 12.96
N HIS A 221 7.51 12.38 14.13
CA HIS A 221 6.86 13.64 14.51
C HIS A 221 6.92 13.95 16.01
N GLU A 222 7.77 13.26 16.76
CA GLU A 222 7.95 13.52 18.20
C GLU A 222 8.62 14.87 18.46
N HIS A 223 9.49 15.31 17.55
CA HIS A 223 10.16 16.62 17.58
C HIS A 223 9.29 17.78 17.10
N ILE A 224 8.06 17.51 16.65
CA ILE A 224 7.16 18.53 16.09
C ILE A 224 6.19 18.97 17.16
N ASN A 225 6.20 20.27 17.47
CA ASN A 225 5.19 20.88 18.33
C ASN A 225 3.85 20.99 17.58
N ILE A 226 2.94 20.04 17.81
CA ILE A 226 1.60 20.00 17.23
C ILE A 226 0.57 20.77 18.09
N VAL A 227 0.83 20.90 19.39
CA VAL A 227 -0.13 21.47 20.34
C VAL A 227 0.58 22.42 21.29
N GLY A 228 0.09 23.65 21.37
CA GLY A 228 0.58 24.64 22.30
C GLY A 228 0.78 25.98 21.62
N ARG A 229 1.82 26.70 22.06
CA ARG A 229 2.15 28.02 21.53
C ARG A 229 3.11 27.89 20.36
N TYR A 230 2.78 28.57 19.28
CA TYR A 230 3.63 28.72 18.11
C TYR A 230 4.32 30.08 18.17
N SER A 231 5.63 30.09 17.93
CA SER A 231 6.38 31.31 17.63
C SER A 231 6.65 31.33 16.14
N PHE A 232 6.19 32.38 15.47
CA PHE A 232 6.40 32.57 14.03
C PHE A 232 7.63 33.44 13.74
N HIS A 233 8.50 33.64 14.73
CA HIS A 233 9.77 34.29 14.47
C HIS A 233 10.66 33.35 13.66
N LEU A 234 10.93 33.74 12.41
CA LEU A 234 11.90 33.08 11.55
C LEU A 234 13.27 33.73 11.78
N PRO A 235 14.31 32.97 12.20
CA PRO A 235 15.67 33.48 12.27
C PRO A 235 16.16 33.89 10.87
N GLU A 236 16.91 34.97 10.77
CA GLU A 236 17.43 35.53 9.50
C GLU A 236 18.24 34.49 8.71
N GLU A 237 19.00 33.64 9.41
CA GLU A 237 19.76 32.53 8.81
C GLU A 237 18.86 31.56 8.04
N VAL A 238 17.68 31.24 8.59
CA VAL A 238 16.70 30.33 7.98
C VAL A 238 15.97 31.03 6.83
N GLU A 239 15.68 32.32 6.97
CA GLU A 239 15.13 33.14 5.89
C GLU A 239 16.07 33.19 4.67
N ASN A 240 17.38 33.23 4.94
CA ASN A 240 18.44 33.16 3.92
C ASN A 240 18.72 31.73 3.40
N GLY A 241 17.90 30.74 3.78
CA GLY A 241 17.97 29.37 3.26
C GLY A 241 18.83 28.39 4.07
N SER A 242 19.35 28.80 5.23
CA SER A 242 20.08 27.89 6.13
C SER A 242 19.12 26.98 6.90
N LEU A 243 19.61 25.83 7.35
CA LEU A 243 18.85 24.95 8.24
C LEU A 243 18.94 25.46 9.68
N ARG A 244 17.91 25.16 10.48
CA ARG A 244 17.98 25.34 11.93
C ARG A 244 19.08 24.41 12.50
N PRO A 245 19.77 24.82 13.57
CA PRO A 245 20.77 23.98 14.19
C PRO A 245 20.18 22.63 14.62
N LEU A 246 20.94 21.56 14.38
CA LEU A 246 20.61 20.23 14.92
C LEU A 246 20.82 20.23 16.44
N ILE A 247 19.99 19.46 17.15
CA ILE A 247 20.17 19.24 18.59
C ILE A 247 21.45 18.42 18.75
N LYS A 248 22.43 18.95 19.47
CA LYS A 248 23.65 18.21 19.81
C LYS A 248 23.28 17.07 20.75
N ILE A 249 23.76 15.88 20.45
CA ILE A 249 23.65 14.74 21.36
C ILE A 249 24.66 15.00 22.48
N GLU A 250 24.20 15.42 23.65
CA GLU A 250 25.04 15.39 24.84
C GLU A 250 25.32 13.92 25.18
N GLU A 251 26.59 13.54 25.25
CA GLU A 251 27.00 12.22 25.72
C GLU A 251 26.47 12.00 27.14
N LYS A 252 25.63 10.98 27.32
CA LYS A 252 25.16 10.52 28.63
C LYS A 252 26.15 9.56 29.26
#